data_AF-A0AAD0SCS1-F1
#
_entry.id   AF-A0AAD0SCS1-F1
#
_cell.length_a   1.000
_cell.length_b   1.000
_cell.length_c   1.000
_cell.angle_alpha   90.00
_cell.angle_beta   90.00
_cell.angle_gamma   90.00
#
_symmetry.space_group_name_H-M   'P 1'
#
loop_
_entity.id
_entity.type
_entity.pdbx_description
1 polymer ?
#
loop_
_entity_poly.entity_id
_entity_poly.type
_entity_poly.pdbx_seq_one_letter_code
_entity_poly.pdbx_strand_id
1 'polypeptide(L)'
;MNNVMKNVEIIDFGSGQSIPNPKASCGAVTPYEKLIFSVKRLPETLSSYFPLNGYSTPCRAVNNLSSTIEVCLRAMIAATLPRNFLHSTLQMTGQTYGAATTEPTTCACHRDITLAELRKIAPEADEDKLTTYLQAFNEGFAKYRMTTCREKAHFLAQCCHESMGLVYTAEIGGSQKSYAPWYGRGLIQLTFEMNYRAYGSAVGEDVYSSEDNRNKLTTSPHCVTSAFWFYMDYGNQNLNRYAKKDDFNIITARINGGFNGYDDRLRYFDKAVEVLKCEHLNQLRKANGFTFEESAIYNNKVYAYSWARYHDPLSKEQGTRKDKAEALVAYKRALALYQAAKDTTKANAIQTRINRLS
;
A
#
# COMPACT_ATOMS: atom_id res chain seq x y z
N MET A 1 1.73 31.83 7.31
CA MET A 1 1.60 30.44 6.79
C MET A 1 2.00 29.43 7.87
N ASN A 2 1.44 29.53 9.08
CA ASN A 2 1.76 28.66 10.22
C ASN A 2 0.45 28.09 10.78
N ASN A 3 0.08 26.85 10.44
CA ASN A 3 -0.87 26.00 11.20
C ASN A 3 -1.15 24.65 10.49
N VAL A 4 -0.12 23.89 10.17
CA VAL A 4 -0.25 22.45 9.95
C VAL A 4 0.67 21.80 10.97
N MET A 5 0.19 20.82 11.74
CA MET A 5 0.81 20.17 12.92
C MET A 5 0.20 20.56 14.27
N LYS A 6 -1.11 20.28 14.45
CA LYS A 6 -1.65 19.98 15.79
C LYS A 6 -2.64 18.81 15.75
N ASN A 7 -2.40 17.88 16.68
CA ASN A 7 -3.28 16.84 17.20
C ASN A 7 -3.60 15.65 16.27
N VAL A 8 -2.58 14.83 16.00
CA VAL A 8 -2.80 13.42 15.67
C VAL A 8 -2.77 12.63 16.98
N GLU A 9 -3.93 12.45 17.61
CA GLU A 9 -4.12 11.28 18.47
C GLU A 9 -4.18 10.07 17.53
N ILE A 10 -3.06 9.38 17.36
CA ILE A 10 -3.08 8.04 16.77
C ILE A 10 -3.93 7.20 17.73
N ILE A 11 -5.06 6.71 17.22
CA ILE A 11 -5.92 5.77 17.95
C ILE A 11 -5.05 4.57 18.32
N ASP A 12 -4.80 4.40 19.61
CA ASP A 12 -4.21 3.19 20.18
C ASP A 12 -5.10 1.99 19.81
N PHE A 13 -4.60 1.14 18.93
CA PHE A 13 -5.23 -0.15 18.66
C PHE A 13 -4.84 -1.06 19.83
N GLY A 14 -5.64 -0.95 20.90
CA GLY A 14 -5.42 -1.58 22.20
C GLY A 14 -4.64 -2.89 22.15
N SER A 15 -3.50 -2.90 22.83
CA SER A 15 -2.71 -4.09 23.15
C SER A 15 -3.45 -4.93 24.21
N GLY A 16 -4.45 -5.68 23.75
CA GLY A 16 -5.21 -6.62 24.57
C GLY A 16 -5.06 -8.04 24.07
N GLN A 17 -3.89 -8.66 24.31
CA GLN A 17 -3.75 -10.07 24.68
C GLN A 17 -2.27 -10.44 24.82
N SER A 18 -1.94 -11.02 25.97
CA SER A 18 -0.67 -11.65 26.30
C SER A 18 -0.33 -12.74 25.27
N ILE A 19 0.91 -12.74 24.78
CA ILE A 19 1.45 -13.80 23.94
C ILE A 19 1.83 -14.98 24.84
N PRO A 20 1.23 -16.18 24.72
CA PRO A 20 1.79 -17.37 25.31
C PRO A 20 2.89 -17.96 24.40
N ASN A 21 3.98 -18.32 25.07
CA ASN A 21 5.18 -18.98 24.57
C ASN A 21 4.89 -20.21 23.66
N PRO A 22 5.55 -20.39 22.49
CA PRO A 22 5.25 -21.50 21.59
C PRO A 22 5.88 -22.81 22.07
N LYS A 23 5.04 -23.80 22.37
CA LYS A 23 5.41 -25.22 22.34
C LYS A 23 4.65 -25.92 21.22
N ALA A 24 5.38 -26.80 20.53
CA ALA A 24 5.03 -27.51 19.32
C ALA A 24 3.67 -28.23 19.34
N SER A 25 2.97 -28.24 18.20
CA SER A 25 2.44 -29.48 17.61
C SER A 25 2.11 -29.28 16.13
N CYS A 26 2.38 -30.33 15.38
CA CYS A 26 2.27 -30.48 13.94
C CYS A 26 0.80 -30.69 13.53
N GLY A 27 0.39 -30.19 12.36
CA GLY A 27 -0.83 -30.65 11.70
C GLY A 27 -1.71 -29.59 11.05
N ALA A 28 -1.30 -29.07 9.89
CA ALA A 28 -2.23 -28.54 8.89
C ALA A 28 -1.56 -28.58 7.50
N VAL A 29 -1.93 -29.57 6.71
CA VAL A 29 -1.49 -29.78 5.32
C VAL A 29 -1.96 -28.61 4.45
N THR A 30 -1.03 -27.97 3.74
CA THR A 30 -1.30 -26.81 2.89
C THR A 30 -1.85 -27.25 1.51
N PRO A 31 -2.51 -26.37 0.73
CA PRO A 31 -3.09 -26.71 -0.57
C PRO A 31 -2.10 -27.30 -1.60
N TYR A 32 -0.80 -27.12 -1.40
CA TYR A 32 0.26 -27.63 -2.28
C TYR A 32 0.46 -29.15 -2.18
N GLU A 33 0.23 -29.78 -1.03
CA GLU A 33 0.42 -31.24 -0.88
C GLU A 33 -0.73 -32.04 -1.53
N LYS A 34 -1.90 -31.42 -1.76
CA LYS A 34 -2.98 -32.03 -2.55
C LYS A 34 -2.63 -32.17 -4.03
N LEU A 35 -1.73 -31.34 -4.55
CA LEU A 35 -1.30 -31.41 -5.95
C LEU A 35 -0.36 -32.60 -6.19
N ILE A 36 0.50 -32.92 -5.20
CA ILE A 36 1.45 -34.05 -5.25
C ILE A 36 0.70 -35.40 -5.22
N PHE A 37 -0.44 -35.47 -4.52
CA PHE A 37 -1.24 -36.70 -4.45
C PHE A 37 -2.01 -37.02 -5.74
N SER A 38 -2.21 -36.04 -6.62
CA SER A 38 -2.94 -36.23 -7.89
C SER A 38 -2.06 -36.76 -9.04
N VAL A 39 -0.74 -36.83 -8.87
CA VAL A 39 0.19 -37.31 -9.92
C VAL A 39 0.44 -38.82 -9.84
N LYS A 40 -0.02 -39.50 -8.76
CA LYS A 40 0.10 -40.96 -8.59
C LYS A 40 -0.97 -41.81 -9.31
N ARG A 41 -1.72 -41.23 -10.25
CA ARG A 41 -2.69 -41.97 -11.10
C ARG A 41 -2.50 -41.69 -12.59
N LEU A 42 -1.26 -41.69 -13.05
CA LEU A 42 -0.98 -41.81 -14.48
C LEU A 42 -0.85 -43.30 -14.85
N PRO A 43 -1.41 -43.76 -15.98
CA PRO A 43 -1.28 -45.15 -16.43
C PRO A 43 0.20 -45.54 -16.61
N GLU A 44 0.53 -46.82 -16.38
CA GLU A 44 1.90 -47.38 -16.40
C GLU A 44 2.67 -47.21 -17.73
N THR A 45 2.04 -46.67 -18.79
CA THR A 45 2.62 -46.53 -20.12
C THR A 45 3.50 -45.29 -20.35
N LEU A 46 3.76 -44.46 -19.32
CA LEU A 46 4.61 -43.27 -19.44
C LEU A 46 5.93 -43.33 -18.64
N SER A 47 6.25 -44.46 -18.01
CA SER A 47 7.46 -44.62 -17.18
C SER A 47 8.77 -44.72 -17.98
N SER A 48 8.75 -44.77 -19.32
CA SER A 48 9.95 -45.00 -20.13
C SER A 48 10.68 -43.72 -20.57
N TYR A 49 10.18 -42.53 -20.25
CA TYR A 49 10.76 -41.25 -20.74
C TYR A 49 11.56 -40.45 -19.70
N PHE A 50 11.65 -40.90 -18.43
CA PHE A 50 12.41 -40.18 -17.39
C PHE A 50 13.10 -41.15 -16.40
N PRO A 51 14.40 -41.44 -16.53
CA PRO A 51 15.15 -42.10 -15.47
C PRO A 51 15.50 -41.07 -14.38
N LEU A 52 14.69 -40.99 -13.32
CA LEU A 52 15.03 -40.25 -12.10
C LEU A 52 15.85 -41.15 -11.17
N ASN A 53 17.15 -41.29 -11.43
CA ASN A 53 18.09 -41.82 -10.46
C ASN A 53 19.22 -40.81 -10.23
N GLY A 54 19.32 -40.33 -8.98
CA GLY A 54 20.54 -39.81 -8.40
C GLY A 54 20.79 -38.30 -8.51
N TYR A 55 20.13 -37.49 -7.67
CA TYR A 55 20.75 -36.27 -7.12
C TYR A 55 20.24 -36.03 -5.69
N SER A 56 21.09 -36.32 -4.72
CA SER A 56 21.00 -35.82 -3.36
C SER A 56 21.81 -34.51 -3.28
N THR A 57 21.17 -33.35 -3.18
CA THR A 57 21.81 -32.10 -2.73
C THR A 57 20.78 -31.09 -2.18
N PRO A 58 21.19 -30.20 -1.24
CA PRO A 58 20.34 -29.61 -0.21
C PRO A 58 19.52 -28.40 -0.67
N CYS A 59 18.47 -28.07 0.10
CA CYS A 59 17.55 -26.94 -0.03
C CYS A 59 18.25 -25.59 -0.34
N ARG A 60 18.50 -25.29 -1.62
CA ARG A 60 18.73 -23.93 -2.15
C ARG A 60 18.71 -23.92 -3.68
N ALA A 61 17.56 -24.21 -4.30
CA ALA A 61 17.24 -23.82 -5.68
C ALA A 61 15.82 -24.26 -6.05
N VAL A 62 14.79 -23.47 -5.73
CA VAL A 62 13.46 -23.64 -6.34
C VAL A 62 12.84 -22.28 -6.65
N ASN A 63 13.50 -21.51 -7.52
CA ASN A 63 12.92 -20.33 -8.14
C ASN A 63 13.06 -20.47 -9.66
N ASN A 64 12.35 -21.43 -10.27
CA ASN A 64 12.02 -21.45 -11.72
C ASN A 64 11.19 -22.70 -12.11
N LEU A 65 10.10 -22.97 -11.38
CA LEU A 65 9.19 -24.08 -11.74
C LEU A 65 7.93 -23.64 -12.51
N SER A 66 7.90 -22.42 -13.06
CA SER A 66 6.71 -21.90 -13.76
C SER A 66 6.77 -22.05 -15.28
N SER A 67 7.94 -21.94 -15.92
CA SER A 67 8.05 -21.93 -17.38
C SER A 67 8.04 -23.34 -17.99
N THR A 68 8.55 -24.34 -17.28
CA THR A 68 8.61 -25.73 -17.76
C THR A 68 7.24 -26.40 -17.78
N ILE A 69 6.33 -26.03 -16.87
CA ILE A 69 4.98 -26.60 -16.79
C ILE A 69 4.10 -26.12 -17.95
N GLU A 70 4.25 -24.85 -18.37
CA GLU A 70 3.45 -24.29 -19.47
C GLU A 70 3.85 -24.87 -20.84
N VAL A 71 5.14 -25.15 -21.05
CA VAL A 71 5.64 -25.80 -22.27
C VAL A 71 5.16 -27.26 -22.35
N CYS A 72 5.16 -27.98 -21.22
CA CYS A 72 4.66 -29.35 -21.16
C CYS A 72 3.14 -29.43 -21.40
N LEU A 73 2.36 -28.46 -20.92
CA LEU A 73 0.90 -28.45 -21.10
C LEU A 73 0.51 -28.19 -22.57
N ARG A 74 1.26 -27.32 -23.28
CA ARG A 74 1.05 -27.06 -24.72
C ARG A 74 1.41 -28.27 -25.60
N ALA A 75 2.43 -29.04 -25.21
CA ALA A 75 2.81 -30.27 -25.92
C ALA A 75 1.77 -31.40 -25.76
N MET A 76 1.10 -31.49 -24.60
CA MET A 76 0.06 -32.51 -24.36
C MET A 76 -1.25 -32.25 -25.13
N ILE A 77 -1.60 -30.99 -25.39
CA ILE A 77 -2.79 -30.62 -26.16
C ILE A 77 -2.61 -30.92 -27.67
N ALA A 78 -1.38 -30.85 -28.18
CA ALA A 78 -1.08 -31.15 -29.58
C ALA A 78 -1.06 -32.67 -29.90
N ALA A 79 -1.01 -33.54 -28.89
CA ALA A 79 -0.85 -34.98 -29.07
C ALA A 79 -2.15 -35.80 -28.97
N THR A 80 -3.32 -35.16 -28.79
CA THR A 80 -4.60 -35.86 -28.56
C THR A 80 -5.71 -35.58 -29.58
N LEU A 81 -5.40 -34.91 -30.70
CA LEU A 81 -6.38 -34.67 -31.76
C LEU A 81 -6.07 -35.49 -33.03
N PRO A 82 -7.05 -36.18 -33.63
CA PRO A 82 -6.84 -36.93 -34.87
C PRO A 82 -6.47 -36.00 -36.04
N ARG A 83 -5.54 -36.49 -36.88
CA ARG A 83 -4.83 -35.78 -37.97
C ARG A 83 -5.66 -35.27 -39.16
N ASN A 84 -6.98 -35.14 -39.05
CA ASN A 84 -7.85 -34.84 -40.21
C ASN A 84 -8.64 -33.52 -40.10
N PHE A 85 -8.07 -32.46 -39.52
CA PHE A 85 -8.67 -31.12 -39.59
C PHE A 85 -7.61 -30.02 -39.80
N LEU A 86 -6.78 -30.20 -40.82
CA LEU A 86 -5.85 -29.18 -41.33
C LEU A 86 -5.91 -29.15 -42.85
N HIS A 87 -7.00 -28.62 -43.42
CA HIS A 87 -6.99 -27.93 -44.71
C HIS A 87 -8.30 -27.17 -44.95
N SER A 88 -8.20 -26.02 -45.61
CA SER A 88 -9.18 -24.90 -45.70
C SER A 88 -9.18 -24.04 -44.42
N THR A 89 -8.78 -22.77 -44.39
CA THR A 89 -8.80 -21.76 -45.45
C THR A 89 -7.74 -20.72 -45.09
N LEU A 90 -6.59 -20.73 -45.78
CA LEU A 90 -5.74 -19.55 -45.91
C LEU A 90 -6.29 -18.77 -47.09
N GLN A 91 -7.08 -17.71 -46.84
CA GLN A 91 -7.19 -16.53 -47.70
C GLN A 91 -8.19 -15.53 -47.12
N MET A 92 -7.84 -14.24 -47.26
CA MET A 92 -8.62 -13.02 -46.95
C MET A 92 -8.64 -12.68 -45.44
N THR A 93 -8.00 -11.63 -44.95
CA THR A 93 -7.89 -10.26 -45.48
C THR A 93 -6.53 -9.64 -45.15
N GLY A 94 -5.92 -9.00 -46.15
CA GLY A 94 -4.90 -7.99 -45.92
C GLY A 94 -5.57 -6.72 -45.43
N GLN A 95 -5.36 -6.37 -44.16
CA GLN A 95 -5.48 -5.01 -43.67
C GLN A 95 -4.15 -4.62 -43.05
N THR A 96 -3.41 -3.79 -43.76
CA THR A 96 -2.30 -3.01 -43.22
C THR A 96 -2.86 -2.02 -42.22
N TYR A 97 -2.83 -2.38 -40.93
CA TYR A 97 -2.96 -1.40 -39.87
C TYR A 97 -1.62 -0.69 -39.74
N GLY A 98 -1.65 0.63 -40.00
CA GLY A 98 -0.48 1.49 -39.97
C GLY A 98 0.30 1.35 -38.67
N ALA A 99 1.62 1.45 -38.79
CA ALA A 99 2.52 1.61 -37.67
C ALA A 99 2.14 2.89 -36.91
N ALA A 100 1.34 2.75 -35.85
CA ALA A 100 1.34 3.70 -34.77
C ALA A 100 2.60 3.40 -33.94
N THR A 101 3.66 4.17 -34.19
CA THR A 101 4.82 4.26 -33.32
C THR A 101 4.39 4.89 -32.01
N THR A 102 3.91 4.09 -31.06
CA THR A 102 3.87 4.44 -29.65
C THR A 102 4.86 3.55 -28.95
N GLU A 103 6.08 4.05 -28.76
CA GLU A 103 7.00 3.52 -27.76
C GLU A 103 6.20 3.31 -26.47
N PRO A 104 6.15 2.10 -25.88
CA PRO A 104 5.55 1.95 -24.58
C PRO A 104 6.43 2.74 -23.62
N THR A 105 5.99 3.93 -23.21
CA THR A 105 6.53 4.58 -22.03
C THR A 105 6.12 3.69 -20.85
N THR A 106 6.90 2.65 -20.61
CA THR A 106 6.58 1.60 -19.66
C THR A 106 6.48 2.23 -18.29
N CYS A 107 5.34 2.00 -17.63
CA CYS A 107 5.13 2.39 -16.24
C CYS A 107 6.27 1.92 -15.34
N ALA A 108 6.35 2.47 -14.13
CA ALA A 108 7.30 2.02 -13.11
C ALA A 108 6.96 0.65 -12.51
N CYS A 109 6.19 -0.17 -13.22
CA CYS A 109 5.85 -1.53 -12.83
C CYS A 109 7.08 -2.43 -13.03
N HIS A 110 7.39 -3.26 -12.03
CA HIS A 110 8.48 -4.25 -12.07
C HIS A 110 9.88 -3.71 -12.34
N ARG A 111 10.08 -2.39 -12.21
CA ARG A 111 11.39 -1.74 -12.27
C ARG A 111 11.56 -0.75 -11.13
N ASP A 112 12.80 -0.38 -10.85
CA ASP A 112 13.10 0.71 -9.94
C ASP A 112 12.58 2.04 -10.46
N ILE A 113 12.25 2.95 -9.54
CA ILE A 113 12.04 4.35 -9.89
C ILE A 113 13.39 5.03 -10.07
N THR A 114 13.42 6.07 -10.89
CA THR A 114 14.63 6.85 -11.19
C THR A 114 14.69 8.13 -10.37
N LEU A 115 15.88 8.71 -10.22
CA LEU A 115 16.05 10.02 -9.59
C LEU A 115 15.22 11.10 -10.31
N ALA A 116 15.18 11.06 -11.64
CA ALA A 116 14.42 12.02 -12.45
C ALA A 116 12.90 11.92 -12.20
N GLU A 117 12.37 10.71 -11.99
CA GLU A 117 10.97 10.51 -11.59
C GLU A 117 10.73 11.03 -10.17
N LEU A 118 11.61 10.70 -9.21
CA LEU A 118 11.47 11.13 -7.83
C LEU A 118 11.52 12.67 -7.69
N ARG A 119 12.42 13.33 -8.43
CA ARG A 119 12.50 14.81 -8.52
C ARG A 119 11.23 15.45 -9.08
N LYS A 120 10.53 14.79 -10.01
CA LYS A 120 9.26 15.30 -10.54
C LYS A 120 8.10 15.13 -9.56
N ILE A 121 8.17 14.12 -8.69
CA ILE A 121 7.15 13.85 -7.66
C ILE A 121 7.34 14.78 -6.45
N ALA A 122 8.59 15.04 -6.08
CA ALA A 122 8.99 15.84 -4.93
C ALA A 122 9.96 16.98 -5.35
N PRO A 123 9.51 17.95 -6.14
CA PRO A 123 10.38 18.99 -6.71
C PRO A 123 10.95 19.97 -5.68
N GLU A 124 10.39 20.03 -4.48
CA GLU A 124 10.84 20.91 -3.39
C GLU A 124 12.04 20.34 -2.62
N ALA A 125 12.28 19.02 -2.70
CA ALA A 125 13.42 18.38 -2.06
C ALA A 125 14.70 18.57 -2.86
N ASP A 126 15.78 18.80 -2.13
CA ASP A 126 17.13 18.89 -2.69
C ASP A 126 17.55 17.58 -3.37
N GLU A 127 18.26 17.69 -4.50
CA GLU A 127 18.65 16.54 -5.32
C GLU A 127 19.60 15.59 -4.60
N ASP A 128 20.50 16.08 -3.75
CA ASP A 128 21.42 15.24 -2.98
C ASP A 128 20.62 14.41 -1.96
N LYS A 129 19.64 15.03 -1.28
CA LYS A 129 18.72 14.29 -0.40
C LYS A 129 17.97 13.20 -1.15
N LEU A 130 17.36 13.54 -2.30
CA LEU A 130 16.62 12.56 -3.10
C LEU A 130 17.52 11.42 -3.58
N THR A 131 18.77 11.71 -3.92
CA THR A 131 19.78 10.70 -4.27
C THR A 131 20.01 9.74 -3.10
N THR A 132 20.15 10.24 -1.87
CA THR A 132 20.30 9.37 -0.69
C THR A 132 19.05 8.53 -0.37
N TYR A 133 17.85 9.01 -0.72
CA TYR A 133 16.61 8.28 -0.47
C TYR A 133 16.33 7.24 -1.55
N LEU A 134 16.74 7.50 -2.79
CA LEU A 134 16.39 6.68 -3.96
C LEU A 134 16.74 5.21 -3.78
N GLN A 135 17.96 4.92 -3.31
CA GLN A 135 18.40 3.55 -3.05
C GLN A 135 17.49 2.87 -2.02
N ALA A 136 17.23 3.51 -0.88
CA ALA A 136 16.39 2.96 0.17
C ALA A 136 14.91 2.80 -0.28
N PHE A 137 14.41 3.66 -1.16
CA PHE A 137 13.09 3.49 -1.77
C PHE A 137 13.03 2.23 -2.64
N ASN A 138 13.97 2.07 -3.56
CA ASN A 138 14.00 0.93 -4.48
C ASN A 138 14.23 -0.39 -3.73
N GLU A 139 15.14 -0.42 -2.76
CA GLU A 139 15.35 -1.57 -1.86
C GLU A 139 14.09 -1.89 -1.06
N GLY A 140 13.39 -0.88 -0.55
CA GLY A 140 12.11 -1.05 0.15
C GLY A 140 11.03 -1.64 -0.76
N PHE A 141 10.86 -1.10 -1.97
CA PHE A 141 9.90 -1.63 -2.94
C PHE A 141 10.19 -3.10 -3.28
N ALA A 142 11.47 -3.45 -3.48
CA ALA A 142 11.89 -4.82 -3.71
C ALA A 142 11.62 -5.73 -2.51
N LYS A 143 12.06 -5.32 -1.30
CA LYS A 143 11.89 -6.06 -0.04
C LYS A 143 10.43 -6.44 0.21
N TYR A 144 9.53 -5.48 0.03
CA TYR A 144 8.10 -5.66 0.30
C TYR A 144 7.28 -6.14 -0.91
N ARG A 145 7.95 -6.44 -2.03
CA ARG A 145 7.31 -6.85 -3.30
C ARG A 145 6.23 -5.87 -3.76
N MET A 146 6.50 -4.58 -3.57
CA MET A 146 5.67 -3.48 -4.05
C MET A 146 5.99 -3.22 -5.53
N THR A 147 5.47 -4.11 -6.38
CA THR A 147 5.96 -4.22 -7.76
C THR A 147 5.21 -3.35 -8.76
N THR A 148 3.94 -3.01 -8.52
CA THR A 148 3.18 -2.16 -9.46
C THR A 148 3.45 -0.69 -9.21
N CYS A 149 3.38 0.12 -10.26
CA CYS A 149 3.61 1.55 -10.12
C CYS A 149 2.51 2.23 -9.28
N ARG A 150 1.27 1.71 -9.30
CA ARG A 150 0.17 2.20 -8.47
C ARG A 150 0.47 2.03 -6.98
N GLU A 151 0.96 0.87 -6.55
CA GLU A 151 1.34 0.66 -5.14
C GLU A 151 2.41 1.67 -4.71
N LYS A 152 3.42 1.91 -5.56
CA LYS A 152 4.47 2.91 -5.31
C LYS A 152 3.90 4.33 -5.22
N ALA A 153 2.98 4.70 -6.12
CA ALA A 153 2.34 6.01 -6.10
C ALA A 153 1.54 6.25 -4.81
N HIS A 154 0.77 5.25 -4.36
CA HIS A 154 0.06 5.31 -3.08
C HIS A 154 1.02 5.50 -1.90
N PHE A 155 2.15 4.77 -1.86
CA PHE A 155 3.14 4.90 -0.79
C PHE A 155 3.87 6.26 -0.80
N LEU A 156 4.37 6.67 -1.96
CA LEU A 156 5.12 7.91 -2.13
C LEU A 156 4.27 9.13 -1.77
N ALA A 157 3.00 9.16 -2.16
CA ALA A 157 2.10 10.27 -1.86
C ALA A 157 1.97 10.55 -0.35
N GLN A 158 1.93 9.48 0.45
CA GLN A 158 1.84 9.59 1.90
C GLN A 158 3.16 10.10 2.47
N CYS A 159 4.30 9.55 2.04
CA CYS A 159 5.62 10.01 2.46
C CYS A 159 5.84 11.48 2.11
N CYS A 160 5.50 11.89 0.88
CA CYS A 160 5.61 13.27 0.44
C CYS A 160 4.81 14.21 1.34
N HIS A 161 3.55 13.88 1.64
CA HIS A 161 2.76 14.75 2.52
C HIS A 161 3.34 14.86 3.94
N GLU A 162 3.68 13.73 4.58
CA GLU A 162 4.18 13.73 5.96
C GLU A 162 5.52 14.48 6.12
N SER A 163 6.30 14.58 5.05
CA SER A 163 7.64 15.19 5.07
C SER A 163 7.74 16.50 4.28
N MET A 164 6.61 17.09 3.91
CA MET A 164 6.51 18.30 3.08
C MET A 164 7.30 18.19 1.76
N GLY A 165 6.98 17.17 0.96
CA GLY A 165 7.65 16.88 -0.31
C GLY A 165 9.03 16.25 -0.12
N LEU A 166 9.22 15.40 0.89
CA LEU A 166 10.52 14.75 1.22
C LEU A 166 11.60 15.74 1.70
N VAL A 167 11.23 16.94 2.12
CA VAL A 167 12.16 17.98 2.58
C VAL A 167 12.62 17.75 4.01
N TYR A 168 11.69 17.40 4.90
CA TYR A 168 11.94 17.29 6.34
C TYR A 168 11.86 15.84 6.82
N THR A 169 12.90 15.42 7.54
CA THR A 169 12.98 14.12 8.20
C THR A 169 12.85 14.23 9.73
N ALA A 170 12.52 15.42 10.24
CA ALA A 170 12.25 15.68 11.65
C ALA A 170 11.15 16.75 11.78
N GLU A 171 10.28 16.58 12.77
CA GLU A 171 9.20 17.53 13.09
C GLU A 171 9.77 18.90 13.44
N ILE A 172 9.28 19.94 12.77
CA ILE A 172 9.64 21.32 13.05
C ILE A 172 9.20 21.69 14.48
N GLY A 173 10.16 22.07 15.32
CA GLY A 173 9.91 22.37 16.74
C GLY A 173 9.61 21.13 17.59
N GLY A 174 9.91 19.92 17.10
CA GLY A 174 9.64 18.66 17.80
C GLY A 174 10.27 18.59 19.19
N SER A 175 11.46 19.16 19.38
CA SER A 175 12.16 19.20 20.68
C SER A 175 11.43 20.00 21.76
N GLN A 176 10.45 20.81 21.39
CA GLN A 176 9.65 21.64 22.31
C GLN A 176 8.28 21.00 22.63
N LYS A 177 7.96 19.85 22.05
CA LYS A 177 6.68 19.16 22.25
C LYS A 177 6.67 18.43 23.60
N SER A 178 5.48 18.23 24.16
CA SER A 178 5.30 17.50 25.42
C SER A 178 5.73 16.03 25.36
N TYR A 179 5.82 15.45 24.16
CA TYR A 179 6.29 14.09 23.90
C TYR A 179 7.74 14.03 23.42
N ALA A 180 8.51 15.13 23.53
CA ALA A 180 9.95 15.06 23.35
C ALA A 180 10.56 14.08 24.37
N PRO A 181 11.59 13.29 23.97
CA PRO A 181 12.37 13.39 22.75
C PRO A 181 11.83 12.58 21.55
N TRP A 182 10.63 12.01 21.64
CA TRP A 182 10.02 11.10 20.65
C TRP A 182 9.07 11.81 19.67
N TYR A 183 9.47 13.01 19.22
CA TYR A 183 8.75 13.76 18.19
C TYR A 183 8.92 13.15 16.79
N GLY A 184 8.18 13.62 15.80
CA GLY A 184 8.18 13.04 14.45
C GLY A 184 9.58 12.96 13.82
N ARG A 185 9.99 11.79 13.33
CA ARG A 185 11.19 11.60 12.49
C ARG A 185 10.94 10.64 11.32
N GLY A 186 11.76 10.75 10.30
CA GLY A 186 11.64 10.00 9.04
C GLY A 186 10.52 10.52 8.14
N LEU A 187 10.38 9.91 6.96
CA LEU A 187 9.50 10.37 5.90
C LEU A 187 8.01 10.09 6.16
N ILE A 188 7.69 9.30 7.19
CA ILE A 188 6.32 9.09 7.68
C ILE A 188 6.07 9.77 9.04
N GLN A 189 7.04 10.54 9.56
CA GLN A 189 6.97 11.21 10.87
C GLN A 189 6.65 10.24 12.04
N LEU A 190 7.43 9.18 12.18
CA LEU A 190 7.33 8.23 13.29
C LEU A 190 7.43 8.98 14.62
N THR A 191 6.42 8.84 15.48
CA THR A 191 6.22 9.62 16.72
C THR A 191 5.86 8.71 17.89
N PHE A 192 6.20 9.12 19.12
CA PHE A 192 6.05 8.39 20.39
C PHE A 192 7.03 7.24 20.63
N GLU A 193 7.46 7.08 21.88
CA GLU A 193 8.48 6.11 22.30
C GLU A 193 8.15 4.68 21.85
N MET A 194 6.90 4.26 22.01
CA MET A 194 6.45 2.92 21.66
C MET A 194 6.71 2.58 20.18
N ASN A 195 6.55 3.56 19.29
CA ASN A 195 6.73 3.36 17.86
C ASN A 195 8.20 3.31 17.47
N TYR A 196 9.04 4.13 18.12
CA TYR A 196 10.49 4.08 17.97
C TYR A 196 11.03 2.70 18.41
N ARG A 197 10.59 2.20 19.56
CA ARG A 197 10.97 0.87 20.06
C ARG A 197 10.49 -0.24 19.15
N ALA A 198 9.24 -0.17 18.68
CA ALA A 198 8.68 -1.17 17.78
C ALA A 198 9.43 -1.22 16.44
N TYR A 199 9.77 -0.06 15.87
CA TYR A 199 10.59 0.00 14.66
C TYR A 199 12.00 -0.54 14.91
N GLY A 200 12.67 -0.11 15.98
CA GLY A 200 14.00 -0.61 16.36
C GLY A 200 14.03 -2.13 16.52
N SER A 201 13.01 -2.70 17.17
CA SER A 201 12.84 -4.15 17.28
C SER A 201 12.65 -4.83 15.92
N ALA A 202 11.95 -4.20 14.99
CA ALA A 202 11.70 -4.77 13.66
C ALA A 202 12.95 -4.76 12.75
N VAL A 203 13.85 -3.80 12.94
CA VAL A 203 15.13 -3.73 12.20
C VAL A 203 16.30 -4.35 12.96
N GLY A 204 16.10 -4.75 14.22
CA GLY A 204 17.16 -5.33 15.06
C GLY A 204 18.23 -4.32 15.48
N GLU A 205 17.88 -3.03 15.56
CA GLU A 205 18.81 -1.94 15.86
C GLU A 205 18.23 -0.97 16.89
N ASP A 206 19.10 -0.42 17.74
CA ASP A 206 18.72 0.66 18.64
C ASP A 206 18.59 1.99 17.90
N VAL A 207 17.35 2.49 17.87
CA VAL A 207 16.95 3.76 17.27
C VAL A 207 16.19 4.65 18.26
N TYR A 208 16.27 4.38 19.57
CA TYR A 208 15.41 5.04 20.57
C TYR A 208 16.12 5.52 21.84
N SER A 209 17.19 4.84 22.28
CA SER A 209 17.72 5.04 23.64
C SER A 209 18.40 6.40 23.86
N SER A 210 19.32 6.77 22.97
CA SER A 210 20.06 8.04 23.00
C SER A 210 19.58 9.02 21.92
N GLU A 211 20.05 10.26 21.98
CA GLU A 211 19.78 11.24 20.92
C GLU A 211 20.35 10.79 19.57
N ASP A 212 21.60 10.33 19.54
CA ASP A 212 22.23 9.79 18.32
C ASP A 212 21.43 8.62 17.74
N ASN A 213 20.95 7.70 18.59
CA ASN A 213 20.12 6.58 18.15
C ASN A 213 18.78 7.04 17.57
N ARG A 214 18.10 8.01 18.21
CA ARG A 214 16.87 8.59 17.64
C ARG A 214 17.13 9.33 16.34
N ASN A 215 18.27 10.02 16.22
CA ASN A 215 18.64 10.78 15.03
C ASN A 215 19.00 9.90 13.84
N LYS A 216 19.25 8.59 14.01
CA LYS A 216 19.30 7.65 12.89
C LYS A 216 18.06 7.75 11.99
N LEU A 217 16.87 7.93 12.58
CA LEU A 217 15.61 8.10 11.84
C LEU A 217 15.54 9.35 10.95
N THR A 218 16.44 10.32 11.09
CA THR A 218 16.47 11.51 10.23
C THR A 218 17.32 11.32 8.98
N THR A 219 18.03 10.20 8.87
CA THR A 219 19.00 9.91 7.79
C THR A 219 18.68 8.59 7.07
N SER A 220 19.14 8.46 5.83
CA SER A 220 19.01 7.21 5.06
C SER A 220 19.92 6.13 5.69
N PRO A 221 19.46 4.87 5.83
CA PRO A 221 18.21 4.34 5.29
C PRO A 221 16.98 4.54 6.20
N HIS A 222 17.16 4.80 7.50
CA HIS A 222 16.05 4.73 8.46
C HIS A 222 14.94 5.76 8.24
N CYS A 223 15.23 6.93 7.67
CA CYS A 223 14.18 7.90 7.33
C CYS A 223 13.20 7.35 6.28
N VAL A 224 13.65 6.45 5.40
CA VAL A 224 12.83 5.79 4.37
C VAL A 224 12.29 4.45 4.88
N THR A 225 13.13 3.61 5.47
CA THR A 225 12.74 2.24 5.85
C THR A 225 11.76 2.21 7.03
N SER A 226 11.75 3.22 7.90
CA SER A 226 10.70 3.40 8.91
C SER A 226 9.32 3.66 8.28
N ALA A 227 9.27 4.39 7.16
CA ALA A 227 8.03 4.61 6.42
C ALA A 227 7.49 3.31 5.83
N PHE A 228 8.36 2.49 5.23
CA PHE A 228 7.95 1.17 4.74
C PHE A 228 7.48 0.25 5.85
N TRP A 229 8.21 0.16 6.96
CA TRP A 229 7.81 -0.67 8.10
C TRP A 229 6.44 -0.24 8.63
N PHE A 230 6.21 1.07 8.80
CA PHE A 230 4.92 1.58 9.25
C PHE A 230 3.79 1.21 8.27
N TYR A 231 4.04 1.38 6.97
CA TYR A 231 3.06 1.11 5.93
C TYR A 231 2.74 -0.38 5.74
N MET A 232 3.74 -1.25 5.89
CA MET A 232 3.64 -2.68 5.54
C MET A 232 3.37 -3.57 6.75
N ASP A 233 3.94 -3.27 7.92
CA ASP A 233 4.05 -4.23 9.02
C ASP A 233 3.46 -3.73 10.33
N TYR A 234 3.47 -2.41 10.58
CA TYR A 234 3.01 -1.86 11.87
C TYR A 234 1.57 -2.27 12.19
N GLY A 235 1.38 -2.79 13.41
CA GLY A 235 0.09 -3.23 13.93
C GLY A 235 -0.59 -4.31 13.07
N ASN A 236 0.17 -5.08 12.28
CA ASN A 236 -0.34 -6.09 11.33
C ASN A 236 -1.34 -5.53 10.30
N GLN A 237 -1.24 -4.25 9.93
CA GLN A 237 -2.26 -3.61 9.09
C GLN A 237 -2.03 -3.78 7.59
N ASN A 238 -0.77 -3.93 7.13
CA ASN A 238 -0.34 -3.97 5.72
C ASN A 238 -1.22 -3.12 4.80
N LEU A 239 -0.95 -1.81 4.76
CA LEU A 239 -1.73 -0.83 4.01
C LEU A 239 -1.67 -1.08 2.50
N ASN A 240 -0.62 -1.74 2.01
CA ASN A 240 -0.47 -2.05 0.59
C ASN A 240 -1.61 -2.93 0.03
N ARG A 241 -2.32 -3.68 0.88
CA ARG A 241 -3.53 -4.40 0.47
C ARG A 241 -4.63 -3.48 -0.07
N TYR A 242 -4.68 -2.24 0.40
CA TYR A 242 -5.61 -1.21 -0.06
C TYR A 242 -5.08 -0.53 -1.32
N ALA A 243 -3.77 -0.31 -1.43
CA ALA A 243 -3.17 0.24 -2.65
C ALA A 243 -3.35 -0.70 -3.86
N LYS A 244 -3.33 -2.02 -3.62
CA LYS A 244 -3.69 -3.04 -4.62
C LYS A 244 -5.13 -2.96 -5.12
N LYS A 245 -6.03 -2.31 -4.37
CA LYS A 245 -7.42 -2.04 -4.74
C LYS A 245 -7.64 -0.58 -5.12
N ASP A 246 -6.57 0.19 -5.24
CA ASP A 246 -6.60 1.62 -5.50
C ASP A 246 -7.39 2.44 -4.44
N ASP A 247 -7.48 1.96 -3.19
CA ASP A 247 -8.28 2.61 -2.16
C ASP A 247 -7.45 3.62 -1.36
N PHE A 248 -7.33 4.83 -1.91
CA PHE A 248 -6.55 5.93 -1.32
C PHE A 248 -7.11 6.43 0.02
N ASN A 249 -8.44 6.47 0.13
CA ASN A 249 -9.13 7.07 1.27
C ASN A 249 -8.83 6.31 2.56
N ILE A 250 -8.89 4.98 2.53
CA ILE A 250 -8.58 4.17 3.71
C ILE A 250 -7.09 4.20 4.09
N ILE A 251 -6.18 4.32 3.12
CA ILE A 251 -4.74 4.46 3.38
C ILE A 251 -4.50 5.77 4.13
N THR A 252 -5.03 6.87 3.61
CA THR A 252 -4.91 8.20 4.25
C THR A 252 -5.52 8.19 5.66
N ALA A 253 -6.72 7.63 5.82
CA ALA A 253 -7.40 7.53 7.11
C ALA A 253 -6.60 6.75 8.17
N ARG A 254 -5.89 5.70 7.76
CA ARG A 254 -5.09 4.87 8.68
C ARG A 254 -3.77 5.52 9.07
N ILE A 255 -3.12 6.23 8.14
CA ILE A 255 -1.85 6.92 8.41
C ILE A 255 -2.08 8.13 9.31
N ASN A 256 -3.11 8.94 9.00
CA ASN A 256 -3.34 10.19 9.72
C ASN A 256 -4.32 10.05 10.91
N GLY A 257 -5.06 8.94 11.02
CA GLY A 257 -6.20 8.84 11.94
C GLY A 257 -7.44 9.62 11.48
N GLY A 258 -7.42 10.16 10.26
CA GLY A 258 -8.43 11.06 9.71
C GLY A 258 -8.04 11.53 8.32
N PHE A 259 -8.51 12.71 7.93
CA PHE A 259 -8.32 13.25 6.57
C PHE A 259 -7.62 14.61 6.58
N ASN A 260 -6.82 14.89 7.62
CA ASN A 260 -6.00 16.08 7.61
C ASN A 260 -4.94 15.96 6.49
N GLY A 261 -4.85 17.01 5.67
CA GLY A 261 -3.97 17.05 4.52
C GLY A 261 -4.36 16.14 3.35
N TYR A 262 -5.59 15.62 3.32
CA TYR A 262 -6.05 14.70 2.27
C TYR A 262 -5.88 15.26 0.85
N ASP A 263 -6.29 16.51 0.59
CA ASP A 263 -6.18 17.12 -0.75
C ASP A 263 -4.71 17.25 -1.20
N ASP A 264 -3.80 17.49 -0.26
CA ASP A 264 -2.36 17.59 -0.56
C ASP A 264 -1.76 16.21 -0.84
N ARG A 265 -2.14 15.18 -0.08
CA ARG A 265 -1.79 13.80 -0.41
C ARG A 265 -2.32 13.40 -1.78
N LEU A 266 -3.56 13.80 -2.12
CA LEU A 266 -4.16 13.50 -3.42
C LEU A 266 -3.39 14.17 -4.56
N ARG A 267 -2.93 15.41 -4.36
CA ARG A 267 -2.05 16.10 -5.30
C ARG A 267 -0.73 15.34 -5.54
N TYR A 268 -0.07 14.86 -4.48
CA TYR A 268 1.14 14.04 -4.64
C TYR A 268 0.85 12.69 -5.29
N PHE A 269 -0.29 12.07 -4.97
CA PHE A 269 -0.72 10.82 -5.62
C PHE A 269 -0.92 11.00 -7.12
N ASP A 270 -1.69 12.01 -7.53
CA ASP A 270 -1.93 12.32 -8.93
C ASP A 270 -0.62 12.61 -9.66
N LYS A 271 0.31 13.34 -9.01
CA LYS A 271 1.63 13.58 -9.59
C LYS A 271 2.45 12.30 -9.76
N ALA A 272 2.44 11.43 -8.76
CA ALA A 272 3.11 10.14 -8.84
C ALA A 272 2.50 9.24 -9.92
N VAL A 273 1.17 9.22 -10.07
CA VAL A 273 0.50 8.49 -11.16
C VAL A 273 0.94 8.99 -12.53
N GLU A 274 0.97 10.32 -12.74
CA GLU A 274 1.40 10.95 -13.99
C GLU A 274 2.86 10.63 -14.35
N VAL A 275 3.75 10.74 -13.36
CA VAL A 275 5.19 10.55 -13.55
C VAL A 275 5.52 9.07 -13.76
N LEU A 276 4.91 8.18 -12.98
CA LEU A 276 5.16 6.73 -13.02
C LEU A 276 4.29 5.99 -14.06
N LYS A 277 3.44 6.72 -14.80
CA LYS A 277 2.54 6.23 -15.85
C LYS A 277 1.55 5.16 -15.35
N CYS A 278 0.88 5.44 -14.25
CA CYS A 278 0.01 4.48 -13.54
C CYS A 278 -1.46 4.54 -13.89
N GLU A 279 -1.87 5.41 -14.81
CA GLU A 279 -3.27 5.64 -15.14
C GLU A 279 -3.99 4.36 -15.57
N HIS A 280 -3.27 3.48 -16.28
CA HIS A 280 -3.76 2.17 -16.73
C HIS A 280 -4.09 1.19 -15.58
N LEU A 281 -3.69 1.49 -14.33
CA LEU A 281 -4.00 0.72 -13.14
C LEU A 281 -5.02 1.40 -12.21
N ASN A 282 -5.52 2.59 -12.55
CA ASN A 282 -6.56 3.24 -11.76
C ASN A 282 -7.82 2.35 -11.73
N GLN A 283 -8.38 2.14 -10.54
CA GLN A 283 -9.61 1.39 -10.33
C GLN A 283 -10.66 2.24 -9.62
N LEU A 284 -10.27 2.91 -8.53
CA LEU A 284 -11.16 3.78 -7.75
C LEU A 284 -10.86 5.26 -7.99
N ARG A 285 -9.68 5.61 -8.50
CA ARG A 285 -9.37 6.97 -8.92
C ARG A 285 -10.23 7.36 -10.13
N LYS A 286 -11.20 8.26 -9.92
CA LYS A 286 -12.05 8.88 -10.96
C LYS A 286 -11.59 10.30 -11.23
N ALA A 287 -12.02 10.94 -12.32
CA ALA A 287 -11.60 12.29 -12.71
C ALA A 287 -11.57 13.31 -11.55
N ASN A 288 -12.58 13.27 -10.66
CA ASN A 288 -12.73 14.18 -9.52
C ASN A 288 -12.15 13.65 -8.19
N GLY A 289 -11.28 12.63 -8.23
CA GLY A 289 -10.67 12.01 -7.05
C GLY A 289 -11.26 10.65 -6.69
N PHE A 290 -11.17 10.29 -5.41
CA PHE A 290 -11.69 9.04 -4.85
C PHE A 290 -13.01 9.28 -4.12
N THR A 291 -14.01 8.43 -4.37
CA THR A 291 -15.35 8.59 -3.77
C THR A 291 -15.42 7.98 -2.37
N PHE A 292 -16.33 8.49 -1.55
CA PHE A 292 -16.60 7.94 -0.22
C PHE A 292 -17.17 6.52 -0.28
N GLU A 293 -18.13 6.27 -1.18
CA GLU A 293 -18.94 5.05 -1.22
C GLU A 293 -18.17 3.82 -1.68
N GLU A 294 -17.16 3.99 -2.53
CA GLU A 294 -16.38 2.87 -3.07
C GLU A 294 -15.20 2.48 -2.17
N SER A 295 -14.85 3.33 -1.21
CA SER A 295 -13.77 3.07 -0.27
C SER A 295 -14.21 2.20 0.90
N ALA A 296 -13.26 1.43 1.46
CA ALA A 296 -13.44 0.71 2.71
C ALA A 296 -13.84 1.62 3.89
N ILE A 297 -13.61 2.94 3.82
CA ILE A 297 -14.08 3.88 4.86
C ILE A 297 -15.61 3.94 4.94
N TYR A 298 -16.34 3.63 3.86
CA TYR A 298 -17.81 3.64 3.82
C TYR A 298 -18.44 2.70 4.85
N ASN A 299 -17.77 1.59 5.15
CA ASN A 299 -18.23 0.56 6.09
C ASN A 299 -17.53 0.65 7.45
N ASN A 300 -16.73 1.69 7.69
CA ASN A 300 -16.06 1.92 8.95
C ASN A 300 -16.74 3.09 9.68
N LYS A 301 -17.41 2.82 10.81
CA LYS A 301 -18.17 3.85 11.54
C LYS A 301 -17.33 5.06 11.93
N VAL A 302 -16.07 4.85 12.32
CA VAL A 302 -15.14 5.91 12.75
C VAL A 302 -14.72 6.75 11.54
N TYR A 303 -14.29 6.11 10.45
CA TYR A 303 -13.81 6.84 9.27
C TYR A 303 -14.94 7.44 8.44
N ALA A 304 -16.13 6.84 8.38
CA ALA A 304 -17.31 7.48 7.79
C ALA A 304 -17.68 8.76 8.56
N TYR A 305 -17.69 8.72 9.89
CA TYR A 305 -17.91 9.92 10.69
C TYR A 305 -16.79 10.94 10.52
N SER A 306 -15.54 10.49 10.43
CA SER A 306 -14.39 11.36 10.19
C SER A 306 -14.51 12.06 8.84
N TRP A 307 -14.73 11.33 7.75
CA TRP A 307 -14.90 11.87 6.39
C TRP A 307 -15.97 12.97 6.35
N ALA A 308 -17.10 12.71 7.00
CA ALA A 308 -18.18 13.69 7.13
C ALA A 308 -17.70 15.00 7.79
N ARG A 309 -16.99 14.92 8.92
CA ARG A 309 -16.48 16.10 9.64
C ARG A 309 -15.44 16.90 8.84
N TYR A 310 -14.63 16.24 8.02
CA TYR A 310 -13.64 16.94 7.19
C TYR A 310 -14.31 17.67 6.02
N HIS A 311 -15.36 17.10 5.41
CA HIS A 311 -16.13 17.78 4.34
C HIS A 311 -17.15 18.80 4.85
N ASP A 312 -17.58 18.69 6.10
CA ASP A 312 -18.59 19.55 6.72
C ASP A 312 -18.18 21.04 6.73
N PRO A 313 -18.93 21.94 6.05
CA PRO A 313 -18.64 23.37 6.01
C PRO A 313 -18.74 24.10 7.36
N LEU A 314 -19.48 23.54 8.32
CA LEU A 314 -19.63 24.07 9.67
C LEU A 314 -18.57 23.51 10.63
N SER A 315 -17.70 22.61 10.18
CA SER A 315 -16.65 21.97 10.98
C SER A 315 -15.34 22.76 10.89
N LYS A 316 -14.55 22.74 11.97
CA LYS A 316 -13.23 23.38 12.01
C LYS A 316 -12.12 22.50 11.43
N GLU A 317 -12.40 21.22 11.15
CA GLU A 317 -11.44 20.29 10.55
C GLU A 317 -10.95 20.82 9.19
N GLN A 318 -9.69 20.56 8.86
CA GLN A 318 -9.04 21.02 7.63
C GLN A 318 -8.40 19.84 6.90
N GLY A 319 -8.21 19.94 5.60
CA GLY A 319 -7.50 18.92 4.82
C GLY A 319 -8.28 18.37 3.64
N THR A 320 -9.60 18.60 3.58
CA THR A 320 -10.43 18.36 2.41
C THR A 320 -11.16 19.63 2.01
N ARG A 321 -11.52 19.74 0.74
CA ARG A 321 -12.50 20.73 0.28
C ARG A 321 -13.81 20.54 1.03
N LYS A 322 -14.40 21.63 1.51
CA LYS A 322 -15.71 21.62 2.14
C LYS A 322 -16.80 21.37 1.10
N ASP A 323 -17.65 20.39 1.39
CA ASP A 323 -18.77 19.99 0.54
C ASP A 323 -19.92 19.51 1.44
N LYS A 324 -21.01 20.30 1.46
CA LYS A 324 -22.21 20.01 2.26
C LYS A 324 -22.86 18.68 1.84
N ALA A 325 -22.91 18.39 0.53
CA ALA A 325 -23.57 17.20 0.03
C ALA A 325 -22.78 15.94 0.43
N GLU A 326 -21.47 15.96 0.21
CA GLU A 326 -20.55 14.90 0.61
C GLU A 326 -20.61 14.64 2.13
N ALA A 327 -20.58 15.72 2.93
CA ALA A 327 -20.68 15.62 4.38
C ALA A 327 -22.00 14.98 4.83
N LEU A 328 -23.13 15.34 4.22
CA LEU A 328 -24.44 14.77 4.55
C LEU A 328 -24.54 13.29 4.19
N VAL A 329 -24.01 12.87 3.03
CA VAL A 329 -23.95 11.46 2.65
C VAL A 329 -23.17 10.66 3.69
N ALA A 330 -21.98 11.14 4.06
CA ALA A 330 -21.12 10.44 5.01
C ALA A 330 -21.68 10.45 6.45
N TYR A 331 -22.31 11.55 6.90
CA TYR A 331 -22.98 11.58 8.20
C TYR A 331 -24.15 10.60 8.27
N LYS A 332 -24.98 10.51 7.23
CA LYS A 332 -26.09 9.54 7.17
C LYS A 332 -25.56 8.11 7.24
N ARG A 333 -24.47 7.82 6.52
CA ARG A 333 -23.82 6.50 6.60
C ARG A 333 -23.27 6.21 7.99
N ALA A 334 -22.55 7.17 8.58
CA ALA A 334 -22.01 7.04 9.94
C ALA A 334 -23.13 6.83 10.97
N LEU A 335 -24.23 7.56 10.87
CA LEU A 335 -25.40 7.41 11.74
C LEU A 335 -25.92 5.97 11.72
N ALA A 336 -26.16 5.42 10.52
CA ALA A 336 -26.63 4.04 10.37
C ALA A 336 -25.66 3.03 11.01
N LEU A 337 -24.35 3.22 10.84
CA LEU A 337 -23.33 2.33 11.43
C LEU A 337 -23.27 2.44 12.96
N TYR A 338 -23.40 3.63 13.54
CA TYR A 338 -23.41 3.81 15.00
C TYR A 338 -24.72 3.31 15.64
N GLN A 339 -25.86 3.46 14.95
CA GLN A 339 -27.14 2.86 15.36
C GLN A 339 -27.05 1.33 15.35
N ALA A 340 -26.51 0.72 14.29
CA ALA A 340 -26.29 -0.72 14.23
C ALA A 340 -25.34 -1.21 15.34
N ALA A 341 -24.36 -0.39 15.74
CA ALA A 341 -23.47 -0.66 16.86
C ALA A 341 -24.08 -0.35 18.24
N LYS A 342 -25.35 0.09 18.31
CA LYS A 342 -26.07 0.46 19.54
C LYS A 342 -25.40 1.59 20.36
N ASP A 343 -24.63 2.45 19.72
CA ASP A 343 -24.03 3.64 20.32
C ASP A 343 -24.98 4.83 20.14
N THR A 344 -25.98 4.91 21.03
CA THR A 344 -27.04 5.91 20.97
C THR A 344 -26.52 7.33 21.18
N THR A 345 -25.50 7.50 22.02
CA THR A 345 -24.87 8.80 22.29
C THR A 345 -24.26 9.37 21.02
N LYS A 346 -23.43 8.60 20.30
CA LYS A 346 -22.82 9.07 19.05
C LYS A 346 -23.85 9.25 17.95
N ALA A 347 -24.82 8.33 17.84
CA ALA A 347 -25.90 8.44 16.85
C ALA A 347 -26.71 9.73 17.03
N ASN A 348 -27.10 10.09 18.26
CA ASN A 348 -27.84 11.33 18.53
C ASN A 348 -27.03 12.58 18.19
N ALA A 349 -25.72 12.58 18.49
CA ALA A 349 -24.83 13.68 18.13
C ALA A 349 -24.73 13.85 16.61
N ILE A 350 -24.61 12.74 15.86
CA ILE A 350 -24.59 12.75 14.39
C ILE A 350 -25.92 13.26 13.83
N GLN A 351 -27.05 12.77 14.33
CA GLN A 351 -28.38 13.23 13.87
C GLN A 351 -28.57 14.74 14.09
N THR A 352 -28.16 15.24 15.27
CA THR A 352 -28.17 16.68 15.55
C THR A 352 -27.33 17.45 14.53
N ARG A 353 -26.17 16.92 14.14
CA ARG A 353 -25.31 17.55 13.14
C ARG A 353 -25.94 17.55 11.74
N ILE A 354 -26.58 16.45 11.33
CA ILE A 354 -27.33 16.34 10.08
C ILE A 354 -28.43 17.40 10.03
N ASN A 355 -29.21 17.56 11.11
CA ASN A 355 -30.29 18.53 11.18
C ASN A 355 -29.80 19.98 11.05
N ARG A 356 -28.61 20.28 11.58
CA ARG A 356 -27.99 21.61 11.44
C ARG A 356 -27.43 21.89 10.05
N LEU A 357 -27.07 20.84 9.31
CA LEU A 357 -26.51 20.93 7.97
C LEU A 357 -27.57 20.90 6.87
N SER A 358 -28.71 20.26 7.11
CA SER A 358 -29.84 20.16 6.18
C SER A 358 -30.41 21.55 5.95
#